data_AF-A0A949Z8A8-F1
#
_entry.id   AF-A0A949Z8A8-F1
#
_cell.length_a   1.000
_cell.length_b   1.000
_cell.length_c   1.000
_cell.angle_alpha   90.00
_cell.angle_beta   90.00
_cell.angle_gamma   90.00
#
_symmetry.space_group_name_H-M   'P 1'
#
loop_
_entity.id
_entity.type
_entity.pdbx_description
1 polymer ?
#
loop_
_entity_poly.entity_id
_entity_poly.type
_entity_poly.pdbx_seq_one_letter_code
_entity_poly.pdbx_strand_id
1 'polypeptide(L)' 'MSPRRGRAVSQEELAEWVGISRNWYAALERGMPIRPSIGMLTRLAAALNATADERATLLQLAIPALRGLF' A
#
# COMPACT_ATOMS: atom_id res chain seq x y z
N MET A 1 -8.66 -15.25 -6.47
CA MET A 1 -9.26 -15.06 -5.12
C MET A 1 -9.16 -13.60 -4.78
N SER A 2 -10.27 -12.92 -4.46
CA SER A 2 -10.20 -11.51 -4.05
C SER A 2 -9.79 -11.40 -2.58
N PRO A 3 -8.90 -10.46 -2.22
CA PRO A 3 -8.57 -10.19 -0.82
C PRO A 3 -9.83 -9.88 -0.01
N ARG A 4 -10.02 -10.62 1.07
CA ARG A 4 -11.04 -10.31 2.08
C ARG A 4 -10.39 -9.53 3.20
N ARG A 5 -11.03 -8.43 3.59
CA ARG A 5 -10.59 -7.61 4.72
C ARG A 5 -10.33 -8.50 5.94
N GLY A 6 -9.20 -8.32 6.62
CA GLY A 6 -8.83 -9.07 7.81
C GLY A 6 -8.24 -10.48 7.57
N ARG A 7 -8.14 -10.96 6.32
CA ARG A 7 -7.38 -12.17 6.02
C ARG A 7 -5.89 -11.83 5.92
N ALA A 8 -5.06 -12.64 6.57
CA ALA A 8 -3.61 -12.60 6.35
C ALA A 8 -3.31 -12.89 4.87
N VAL A 9 -2.60 -11.96 4.23
CA VAL A 9 -2.05 -12.07 2.87
C VAL A 9 -0.53 -12.08 3.00
N SER A 10 0.14 -12.94 2.23
CA SER A 10 1.61 -12.94 2.20
C SER A 10 2.15 -11.71 1.45
N GLN A 11 3.43 -11.39 1.69
CA GLN A 11 4.10 -10.32 0.95
C GLN A 11 4.21 -10.66 -0.53
N GLU A 12 4.47 -11.92 -0.85
CA GLU A 12 4.54 -12.45 -2.21
C GLU A 12 3.22 -12.25 -2.96
N GLU A 13 2.11 -12.73 -2.40
CA GLU A 13 0.79 -12.58 -3.02
C GLU A 13 0.44 -11.10 -3.24
N LEU A 14 0.73 -10.26 -2.25
CA LEU A 14 0.43 -8.83 -2.34
C LEU A 14 1.32 -8.13 -3.37
N ALA A 15 2.60 -8.49 -3.44
CA ALA A 15 3.54 -7.96 -4.41
C ALA A 15 3.15 -8.35 -5.84
N GLU A 16 2.73 -9.60 -6.05
CA GLU A 16 2.18 -10.07 -7.33
C GLU A 16 0.92 -9.29 -7.72
N TRP A 17 -0.04 -9.11 -6.80
CA TRP A 17 -1.28 -8.38 -7.09
C TRP A 17 -1.05 -6.91 -7.44
N VAL A 18 -0.08 -6.27 -6.80
CA VAL A 18 0.23 -4.84 -7.03
C VAL A 18 1.18 -4.64 -8.23
N GLY A 19 1.86 -5.70 -8.67
CA GLY A 19 2.84 -5.66 -9.77
C GLY A 19 4.18 -5.05 -9.35
N ILE A 20 4.65 -5.38 -8.15
CA ILE A 20 5.92 -4.92 -7.56
C ILE A 20 6.77 -6.12 -7.16
N SER A 21 8.08 -5.92 -6.95
CA SER A 21 8.90 -7.01 -6.41
C SER A 21 8.68 -7.15 -4.91
N ARG A 22 8.76 -8.39 -4.41
CA ARG A 22 8.76 -8.67 -2.96
C ARG A 22 9.84 -7.86 -2.23
N ASN A 23 11.03 -7.71 -2.82
CA ASN A 23 12.11 -6.90 -2.25
C ASN A 23 11.74 -5.43 -2.11
N TRP A 24 11.02 -4.87 -3.09
CA TRP A 24 10.49 -3.52 -2.99
C TRP A 24 9.48 -3.41 -1.85
N TYR A 25 8.59 -4.39 -1.71
CA TYR A 25 7.60 -4.42 -0.61
C TYR A 25 8.28 -4.53 0.77
N ALA A 26 9.29 -5.40 0.92
CA ALA A 26 10.07 -5.50 2.14
C ALA A 26 10.86 -4.19 2.44
N ALA A 27 11.29 -3.45 1.42
CA ALA A 27 11.91 -2.14 1.62
C ALA A 27 10.90 -1.11 2.15
N LEU A 28 9.66 -1.14 1.65
CA LEU A 28 8.56 -0.30 2.13
C LEU A 28 8.30 -0.54 3.62
N GLU A 29 8.14 -1.81 4.03
CA GLU A 29 7.87 -2.17 5.43
C GLU A 29 9.00 -1.77 6.39
N ARG A 30 10.26 -1.85 5.92
CA ARG A 30 11.42 -1.40 6.70
C ARG A 30 11.54 0.12 6.81
N GLY A 31 10.64 0.89 6.17
CA GLY A 31 10.71 2.35 6.16
C GLY A 31 11.92 2.88 5.38
N MET A 32 12.42 2.12 4.40
CA MET A 32 13.49 2.61 3.53
C MET A 32 13.01 3.86 2.77
N PRO A 33 13.91 4.79 2.42
CA PRO A 33 13.55 6.06 1.78
C PRO A 33 13.19 5.88 0.31
N ILE A 34 12.18 5.07 0.03
CA ILE A 34 11.60 4.87 -1.30
C ILE A 34 10.50 5.92 -1.54
N ARG A 35 10.31 6.29 -2.80
CA ARG A 35 9.29 7.26 -3.22
C ARG A 35 8.15 6.53 -3.95
N PRO A 36 7.14 6.01 -3.22
CA PRO A 36 6.00 5.35 -3.85
C PRO A 36 5.17 6.38 -4.65
N SER A 37 4.64 5.98 -5.81
CA SER A 37 3.70 6.81 -6.56
C SER A 37 2.28 6.67 -6.00
N ILE A 38 1.45 7.72 -6.15
CA ILE A 38 0.03 7.70 -5.74
C ILE A 38 -0.73 6.54 -6.38
N GLY A 39 -0.46 6.27 -7.66
CA GLY A 39 -1.10 5.16 -8.39
C GLY A 39 -0.76 3.80 -7.78
N MET A 40 0.49 3.60 -7.37
CA MET A 40 0.89 2.35 -6.72
C MET A 40 0.33 2.23 -5.30
N LEU A 41 0.33 3.30 -4.50
CA LEU A 41 -0.33 3.30 -3.19
C LEU A 41 -1.83 3.01 -3.29
N THR A 42 -2.47 3.49 -4.36
CA THR A 42 -3.88 3.20 -4.65
C THR A 42 -4.11 1.73 -4.98
N ARG A 43 -3.23 1.10 -5.79
CA ARG A 43 -3.29 -0.35 -6.06
C ARG A 43 -3.06 -1.17 -4.81
N LEU A 44 -2.10 -0.77 -3.97
CA LEU A 44 -1.83 -1.41 -2.69
C LEU A 44 -3.04 -1.35 -1.74
N ALA A 45 -3.66 -0.17 -1.60
CA ALA A 45 -4.88 -0.02 -0.81
C ALA A 45 -6.03 -0.90 -1.32
N ALA A 46 -6.20 -0.99 -2.63
CA ALA A 46 -7.20 -1.88 -3.23
C ALA A 46 -6.91 -3.36 -2.97
N ALA A 47 -5.64 -3.77 -3.08
CA ALA A 47 -5.21 -5.14 -2.80
C ALA A 47 -5.34 -5.52 -1.32
N LEU A 48 -5.28 -4.55 -0.41
CA LEU A 48 -5.57 -4.75 1.02
C LEU A 48 -7.06 -4.66 1.36
N ASN A 49 -7.92 -4.36 0.38
CA ASN A 49 -9.34 -4.08 0.57
C ASN A 49 -9.57 -2.99 1.64
N ALA A 50 -8.78 -1.92 1.55
CA ALA A 50 -8.81 -0.79 2.48
C ALA A 50 -10.06 0.07 2.27
N THR A 51 -10.58 0.62 3.37
CA THR A 51 -11.67 1.62 3.33
C THR A 51 -11.17 2.96 2.77
N ALA A 52 -12.10 3.88 2.50
CA ALA A 52 -11.74 5.23 2.06
C ALA A 52 -10.83 5.96 3.08
N ASP A 53 -11.15 5.86 4.37
CA ASP A 53 -10.36 6.48 5.45
C ASP A 53 -8.97 5.85 5.59
N GLU A 54 -8.88 4.53 5.47
CA GLU A 54 -7.59 3.82 5.52
C GLU A 54 -6.72 4.17 4.30
N ARG A 55 -7.33 4.32 3.12
CA ARG A 55 -6.62 4.77 1.91
C ARG A 55 -6.13 6.21 2.07
N ALA A 56 -6.94 7.11 2.62
CA ALA A 56 -6.51 8.49 2.89
C ALA A 56 -5.35 8.51 3.89
N THR A 57 -5.46 7.73 4.97
CA THR A 57 -4.41 7.58 5.98
C THR A 57 -3.11 7.06 5.36
N LEU A 58 -3.16 6.01 4.53
CA LEU A 58 -1.99 5.47 3.83
C LEU A 58 -1.30 6.54 2.97
N LEU A 59 -2.08 7.31 2.19
CA LEU A 59 -1.55 8.36 1.33
C LEU A 59 -0.89 9.49 2.13
N GLN A 60 -1.48 9.92 3.24
CA GLN A 60 -0.93 10.96 4.12
C GLN A 60 0.36 10.51 4.83
N LEU A 61 0.45 9.23 5.20
CA LEU A 61 1.66 8.67 5.81
C LEU A 61 2.80 8.55 4.80
N ALA A 62 2.50 8.06 3.60
CA ALA A 62 3.50 7.82 2.56
C ALA A 62 3.94 9.10 1.82
N ILE A 63 3.06 10.10 1.73
CA ILE A 63 3.32 11.36 1.01
C ILE A 63 3.08 12.53 1.97
N PRO A 64 4.13 13.08 2.60
CA PRO A 64 4.00 14.16 3.57
C PRO A 64 3.25 15.39 3.05
N ALA A 65 3.37 15.68 1.74
CA ALA A 65 2.67 16.78 1.10
C ALA A 65 1.13 16.62 1.04
N LEU A 66 0.60 15.42 1.27
CA LEU A 66 -0.85 15.16 1.30
C LEU A 66 -1.46 15.30 2.70
N ARG A 67 -0.65 15.53 3.74
CA ARG A 67 -1.14 15.68 5.11
C ARG A 67 -2.02 16.94 5.21
N GLY A 68 -3.27 16.77 5.65
CA GLY A 68 -4.25 17.87 5.82
C GLY A 68 -5.11 18.20 4.60
N LEU A 69 -5.05 17.42 3.52
CA LEU A 69 -5.89 17.60 2.33
C LEU A 69 -7.22 16.81 2.36
N PHE A 70 -7.37 15.93 3.34
CA PHE A 70 -8.55 15.11 3.60
C PHE A 70 -8.76 15.10 5.11
#